data_AF-A0A7C6J8B3-F1
#
_entry.id   AF-A0A7C6J8B3-F1
#
_cell.length_a   1.000
_cell.length_b   1.000
_cell.length_c   1.000
_cell.angle_alpha   90.00
_cell.angle_beta   90.00
_cell.angle_gamma   90.00
#
_symmetry.space_group_name_H-M   'P 1'
#
loop_
_entity.id
_entity.type
_entity.pdbx_description
1 polymer ?
#
loop_
_entity_poly.entity_id
_entity_poly.type
_entity_poly.pdbx_seq_one_letter_code
_entity_poly.pdbx_strand_id
1 'polypeptide(L)'
;MTRLGQVSESGQKIAEAIATVLKIEVEIIDTDLVRVAGTGIVRNDVGSRLLRGFVNKHVLQTGNHIFISEAGFHEICLSCPLTGQCFYKASIVYPI
;
A
#
# COMPACT_ATOMS: atom_id res chain seq x y z
N MET A 1 -9.17 -14.57 -8.33
CA MET A 1 -7.78 -14.13 -8.14
C MET A 1 -7.41 -13.16 -9.25
N THR A 2 -6.92 -11.98 -8.87
CA THR A 2 -6.43 -10.96 -9.81
C THR A 2 -5.14 -11.42 -10.49
N ARG A 3 -4.74 -10.78 -11.60
CA ARG A 3 -3.46 -11.06 -12.28
C ARG A 3 -2.27 -10.88 -11.34
N LEU A 4 -2.29 -9.82 -10.52
CA LEU A 4 -1.23 -9.54 -9.55
C LEU A 4 -1.19 -10.58 -8.43
N GLY A 5 -2.36 -11.07 -7.98
CA GLY A 5 -2.46 -12.15 -7.00
C GLY A 5 -1.87 -13.48 -7.47
N GLN A 6 -1.81 -13.74 -8.78
CA GLN A 6 -1.18 -14.95 -9.35
C GLN A 6 0.35 -14.95 -9.25
N VAL A 7 0.96 -13.78 -9.04
CA VAL A 7 2.42 -13.59 -8.96
C VAL A 7 2.86 -13.08 -7.58
N SER A 8 2.06 -13.34 -6.54
CA SER A 8 2.31 -12.88 -5.16
C SER A 8 3.68 -13.30 -4.62
N GLU A 9 4.17 -14.50 -4.95
CA GLU A 9 5.50 -14.96 -4.51
C GLU A 9 6.62 -14.07 -5.10
N SER A 10 6.53 -13.74 -6.39
CA SER A 10 7.45 -12.80 -7.04
C SER A 10 7.30 -11.40 -6.46
N GLY A 11 6.07 -10.95 -6.21
CA GLY A 11 5.78 -9.68 -5.54
C GLY A 11 6.44 -9.59 -4.17
N GLN A 12 6.39 -10.67 -3.38
CA GLN A 12 7.02 -10.73 -2.06
C GLN A 12 8.54 -10.62 -2.14
N LYS A 13 9.18 -11.32 -3.08
CA LYS A 13 10.64 -11.22 -3.30
C LYS A 13 11.06 -9.78 -3.67
N ILE A 14 10.27 -9.11 -4.52
CA ILE A 14 10.50 -7.71 -4.89
C ILE A 14 10.33 -6.78 -3.70
N ALA A 15 9.24 -6.94 -2.93
CA ALA A 15 8.99 -6.12 -1.75
C ALA A 15 10.13 -6.23 -0.72
N GLU A 16 10.62 -7.45 -0.46
CA GLU A 16 11.78 -7.70 0.41
C GLU A 16 13.06 -7.03 -0.11
N ALA A 17 13.31 -7.11 -1.42
CA ALA A 17 14.47 -6.47 -2.04
C ALA A 17 14.44 -4.94 -1.89
N ILE A 18 13.29 -4.30 -2.16
CA ILE A 18 13.10 -2.86 -2.00
C ILE A 18 13.28 -2.45 -0.54
N ALA A 19 12.62 -3.17 0.38
CA ALA A 19 12.72 -2.91 1.82
C ALA A 19 14.17 -3.05 2.33
N THR A 20 14.92 -4.02 1.81
CA THR A 20 16.33 -4.24 2.19
C THR A 20 17.23 -3.07 1.80
N VAL A 21 16.99 -2.46 0.62
CA VAL A 21 17.81 -1.36 0.11
C VAL A 21 17.39 -0.02 0.73
N LEU A 22 16.09 0.28 0.73
CA LEU A 22 15.57 1.58 1.14
C LEU A 22 15.32 1.70 2.65
N LYS A 23 15.32 0.58 3.38
CA LYS A 23 15.01 0.51 4.82
C LYS A 23 13.62 1.07 5.14
N ILE A 24 12.65 0.77 4.27
CA ILE A 24 11.24 1.13 4.42
C ILE A 24 10.36 -0.11 4.39
N GLU A 25 9.13 0.02 4.87
CA GLU A 25 8.09 -0.98 4.65
C GLU A 25 7.52 -0.85 3.23
N VAL A 26 7.25 -1.98 2.61
CA VAL A 26 6.76 -2.06 1.23
C VAL A 26 5.50 -2.90 1.24
N GLU A 27 4.50 -2.45 0.49
CA GLU A 27 3.21 -3.10 0.35
C GLU A 27 2.84 -3.15 -1.14
N ILE A 28 2.37 -4.30 -1.61
CA ILE A 28 1.85 -4.48 -2.97
C ILE A 28 0.40 -4.92 -2.86
N ILE A 29 -0.48 -4.19 -3.52
CA ILE A 29 -1.93 -4.33 -3.39
C ILE A 29 -2.51 -4.51 -4.80
N ASP A 30 -3.44 -5.44 -4.94
CA ASP A 30 -4.11 -5.66 -6.21
C ASP A 30 -5.35 -4.76 -6.41
N THR A 31 -6.00 -4.91 -7.57
CA THR A 31 -7.19 -4.15 -7.94
C THR A 31 -8.41 -4.44 -7.05
N ASP A 32 -8.42 -5.58 -6.36
CA ASP A 32 -9.48 -5.94 -5.39
C ASP A 32 -9.16 -5.39 -3.98
N LEU A 33 -8.10 -4.58 -3.85
CA LEU A 33 -7.57 -4.04 -2.61
C LEU A 33 -7.12 -5.13 -1.64
N VAL A 34 -6.62 -6.24 -2.16
CA VAL A 34 -5.99 -7.30 -1.37
C VAL A 34 -4.48 -7.09 -1.36
N ARG A 35 -3.88 -7.15 -0.17
CA ARG A 35 -2.42 -7.19 -0.03
C ARG A 35 -1.91 -8.51 -0.59
N VAL A 36 -1.18 -8.45 -1.69
CA VAL A 36 -0.58 -9.64 -2.32
C VAL A 36 0.87 -9.85 -1.88
N ALA A 37 1.54 -8.81 -1.39
CA ALA A 37 2.86 -8.87 -0.78
C ALA A 37 3.09 -7.72 0.20
N GLY A 38 3.96 -7.93 1.18
CA GLY A 38 4.26 -6.90 2.18
C GLY A 38 5.47 -7.23 3.06
N THR A 39 6.16 -6.20 3.56
CA THR A 39 7.30 -6.34 4.50
C THR A 39 6.99 -5.69 5.84
N GLY A 40 7.88 -5.84 6.84
CA GLY A 40 7.70 -5.22 8.14
C GLY A 40 6.38 -5.62 8.81
N ILE A 41 5.67 -4.65 9.40
CA ILE A 41 4.40 -4.91 10.10
C ILE A 41 3.29 -5.38 9.15
N VAL A 42 3.27 -4.89 7.89
CA VAL A 42 2.21 -5.20 6.92
C VAL A 42 2.33 -6.61 6.35
N ARG A 43 3.46 -7.29 6.55
CA ARG A 43 3.64 -8.69 6.14
C ARG A 43 2.63 -9.63 6.79
N ASN A 44 2.26 -9.35 8.04
CA ASN A 44 1.28 -10.15 8.78
C ASN A 44 -0.14 -10.04 8.18
N ASP A 45 -0.39 -9.00 7.39
CA ASP A 45 -1.68 -8.71 6.78
C ASP A 45 -1.74 -9.13 5.29
N VAL A 46 -0.73 -9.82 4.76
CA VAL A 46 -0.77 -10.33 3.38
C VAL A 46 -1.91 -11.34 3.23
N GLY A 47 -2.69 -11.20 2.16
CA GLY A 47 -3.93 -11.94 1.90
C GLY A 47 -5.18 -11.25 2.45
N SER A 48 -5.04 -10.23 3.30
CA SER A 48 -6.17 -9.45 3.78
C SER A 48 -6.60 -8.35 2.79
N ARG A 49 -7.89 -8.07 2.77
CA ARG A 49 -8.45 -6.93 2.02
C ARG A 49 -8.35 -5.66 2.88
N LEU A 50 -7.91 -4.56 2.27
CA LEU A 50 -7.90 -3.27 2.93
C LEU A 50 -9.35 -2.81 3.21
N LEU A 51 -9.66 -2.63 4.49
CA LEU A 51 -10.91 -2.01 4.91
C LEU A 51 -10.97 -0.52 4.56
N ARG A 52 -9.80 0.14 4.49
CA ARG A 52 -9.66 1.60 4.36
C ARG A 52 -8.57 1.98 3.35
N GLY A 53 -8.72 1.53 2.11
CA GLY A 53 -7.75 1.76 1.02
C GLY A 53 -7.99 3.04 0.20
N PHE A 54 -8.25 4.20 0.82
CA PHE A 54 -8.58 5.44 0.08
C PHE A 54 -7.46 5.90 -0.87
N VAL A 55 -6.22 5.89 -0.39
CA VAL A 55 -5.04 6.24 -1.20
C VAL A 55 -4.89 5.28 -2.39
N ASN A 56 -4.99 3.98 -2.13
CA ASN A 56 -4.88 2.96 -3.18
C ASN A 56 -6.01 3.07 -4.21
N LYS A 57 -7.24 3.31 -3.78
CA LYS A 57 -8.38 3.57 -4.69
C LYS A 57 -8.12 4.79 -5.57
N HIS A 58 -7.63 5.88 -5.00
CA HIS A 58 -7.32 7.09 -5.77
C HIS A 58 -6.24 6.87 -6.81
N VAL A 59 -5.14 6.19 -6.44
CA VAL A 59 -4.06 5.86 -7.38
C VAL A 59 -4.56 4.94 -8.49
N LEU A 60 -5.35 3.90 -8.16
CA LEU A 60 -5.96 3.02 -9.15
C LEU A 60 -6.94 3.75 -10.08
N GLN A 61 -7.71 4.71 -9.58
CA GLN A 61 -8.67 5.49 -10.36
C GLN A 61 -8.01 6.53 -11.27
N THR A 62 -6.96 7.19 -10.77
CA THR A 62 -6.30 8.28 -11.50
C THR A 62 -5.19 7.79 -12.41
N GLY A 63 -4.62 6.60 -12.14
CA GLY A 63 -3.42 6.12 -12.83
C GLY A 63 -2.17 6.95 -12.51
N ASN A 64 -2.23 7.83 -11.51
CA ASN A 64 -1.13 8.70 -11.11
C ASN A 64 -0.58 8.29 -9.75
N HIS A 65 0.73 8.47 -9.58
CA HIS A 65 1.36 8.28 -8.29
C HIS A 65 0.98 9.41 -7.32
N ILE A 66 1.09 9.13 -6.02
CA ILE A 66 0.90 10.11 -4.97
C ILE A 66 2.00 9.97 -3.93
N PHE A 67 2.50 11.11 -3.46
CA PHE A 67 3.41 11.21 -2.34
C PHE A 67 2.70 11.88 -1.16
N ILE A 68 2.68 11.22 -0.02
CA ILE A 68 2.11 11.71 1.23
C ILE A 68 3.25 11.86 2.23
N SER A 69 3.66 13.09 2.50
CA SER A 69 4.71 13.40 3.47
C SER A 69 4.27 13.19 4.92
N GLU A 70 2.98 13.39 5.20
CA GLU A 70 2.41 13.25 6.53
C GLU A 70 1.03 12.59 6.47
N ALA A 71 1.01 11.28 6.72
CA ALA A 71 -0.20 10.48 6.66
C ALA A 71 -1.14 10.82 7.81
N GLY A 72 -2.43 10.88 7.50
CA GLY A 72 -3.45 11.37 8.43
C GLY A 72 -3.74 12.86 8.34
N PHE A 73 -2.92 13.64 7.61
CA PHE A 73 -3.12 15.09 7.42
C PHE A 73 -3.18 15.52 5.95
N HIS A 74 -2.82 14.64 5.01
CA HIS A 74 -3.02 14.88 3.58
C HIS A 74 -4.53 14.96 3.23
N GLU A 75 -4.89 15.72 2.18
CA GLU A 75 -6.28 15.94 1.76
C GLU A 75 -7.06 14.62 1.59
N ILE A 76 -6.48 13.65 0.88
CA ILE A 76 -7.04 12.30 0.72
C ILE A 76 -7.27 11.54 2.04
N CYS A 77 -6.50 11.84 3.08
CA CYS A 77 -6.62 11.21 4.38
C CYS A 77 -7.82 11.76 5.15
N LEU A 78 -8.29 12.97 4.88
CA LEU A 78 -9.37 13.63 5.64
C LEU A 78 -10.71 12.85 5.57
N SER A 79 -10.91 12.05 4.53
CA SER A 79 -12.07 11.15 4.40
C SER A 79 -11.86 9.78 5.08
N CYS A 80 -10.69 9.54 5.65
CA CYS A 80 -10.35 8.30 6.34
C CYS A 80 -10.71 8.38 7.82
N PRO A 81 -11.31 7.35 8.43
CA PRO A 81 -11.56 7.33 9.87
C PRO A 81 -10.28 7.24 10.73
N LEU A 82 -9.09 7.16 10.12
CA LEU A 82 -7.78 7.20 10.79
C LEU A 82 -7.09 8.58 10.65
N THR A 83 -7.81 9.62 10.23
CA THR A 83 -7.28 11.00 10.17
C THR A 83 -6.64 11.37 11.52
N GLY A 84 -5.42 11.91 11.51
CA GLY A 84 -4.64 12.23 12.72
C GLY A 84 -4.14 11.04 13.55
N GLN A 85 -4.52 9.80 13.23
CA GLN A 85 -4.13 8.57 13.94
C GLN A 85 -3.67 7.48 12.95
N CYS A 86 -3.14 7.89 11.80
CA CYS A 86 -2.66 6.94 10.81
C CYS A 86 -1.43 6.19 11.36
N PHE A 87 -1.40 4.88 11.16
CA PHE A 87 -0.26 4.06 11.57
C PHE A 87 0.93 4.23 10.62
N TYR A 88 0.69 4.65 9.37
CA TYR A 88 1.75 5.11 8.47
C TYR A 88 2.16 6.54 8.84
N LYS A 89 3.43 6.87 8.59
CA LYS A 89 3.96 8.23 8.81
C LYS A 89 4.03 9.03 7.51
N ALA A 90 4.63 8.43 6.48
CA ALA A 90 4.72 8.96 5.13
C ALA A 90 4.62 7.79 4.16
N SER A 91 4.16 8.05 2.93
CA SER A 91 4.07 7.01 1.91
C SER A 91 4.26 7.57 0.51
N ILE A 92 4.74 6.70 -0.37
CA ILE A 92 4.72 6.92 -1.81
C ILE A 92 4.00 5.73 -2.45
N VAL A 93 2.99 6.00 -3.25
CA VAL A 93 2.14 4.96 -3.85
C VAL A 93 2.14 5.14 -5.34
N TYR A 94 2.57 4.09 -6.05
CA TYR A 94 2.64 4.06 -7.51
C TYR A 94 1.63 3.06 -8.07
N PRO A 95 0.94 3.39 -9.18
CA PRO A 95 0.16 2.43 -9.93
C PRO A 95 1.09 1.48 -10.70
N ILE A 96 0.65 0.22 -10.86
CA ILE A 96 1.35 -0.85 -11.59
C ILE A 96 0.43 -1.36 -12.70
#